data_AF-A0A3D5NZA0-F1
#
_entry.id   AF-A0A3D5NZA0-F1
#
_cell.length_a   1.000
_cell.length_b   1.000
_cell.length_c   1.000
_cell.angle_alpha   90.00
_cell.angle_beta   90.00
_cell.angle_gamma   90.00
#
_symmetry.space_group_name_H-M   'P 1'
#
loop_
_entity.id
_entity.type
_entity.pdbx_description
1 polymer ?
#
loop_
_entity_poly.entity_id
_entity_poly.type
_entity_poly.pdbx_seq_one_letter_code
_entity_poly.pdbx_strand_id
1 'polypeptide(L)'
;MAQLLKRIAPLSLFMAATWLYAAGPVIQSAQYVPDDNRLVIHFNETVNTSSVLLGNLSFDDDNNGPNADLAVRGGTVLNAGGLSDSVEINLLYATLIDSFIGSYYGNTAFVFRLWGNKVNQIMSLEDMDASGLTLKVAAGAFIDGSY
;
A
#
# COMPACT_ATOMS: atom_id res chain seq x y z
N MET A 1 -2.81 -22.71 -19.12
CA MET A 1 -2.36 -23.10 -17.76
C MET A 1 -3.01 -22.11 -16.82
N ALA A 2 -4.09 -22.52 -16.14
CA ALA A 2 -4.86 -21.62 -15.28
C ALA A 2 -4.07 -21.40 -13.99
N GLN A 3 -3.40 -20.26 -13.88
CA GLN A 3 -2.65 -19.90 -12.68
C GLN A 3 -3.57 -19.17 -11.72
N LEU A 4 -3.61 -19.71 -10.50
CA LEU A 4 -4.35 -19.24 -9.33
C LEU A 4 -4.35 -17.71 -9.26
N LEU A 5 -5.54 -17.09 -9.33
CA LEU A 5 -5.76 -15.92 -8.48
C LEU A 5 -5.38 -16.37 -7.06
N LYS A 6 -4.47 -15.66 -6.38
CA LYS A 6 -4.52 -15.62 -4.92
C LYS A 6 -5.81 -14.89 -4.55
N ARG A 7 -6.94 -15.59 -4.72
CA ARG A 7 -8.21 -15.21 -4.13
C ARG A 7 -7.97 -15.26 -2.63
N ILE A 8 -7.73 -14.10 -2.03
CA ILE A 8 -8.10 -13.86 -0.64
C ILE A 8 -9.54 -14.36 -0.57
N ALA A 9 -9.79 -15.46 0.14
CA ALA A 9 -11.09 -16.12 0.09
C ALA A 9 -12.17 -15.06 0.41
N PRO A 10 -13.31 -15.04 -0.31
CA PRO A 10 -14.47 -14.27 0.10
C PRO A 10 -15.11 -15.03 1.27
N LEU A 11 -14.43 -15.06 2.39
CA LEU A 11 -14.94 -15.56 3.65
C LEU A 11 -14.83 -14.41 4.62
N SER A 12 -15.77 -13.47 4.49
CA SER A 12 -16.19 -12.55 5.55
C SER A 12 -15.04 -12.21 6.50
N LEU A 13 -14.06 -11.45 6.02
CA LEU A 13 -13.07 -10.89 6.91
C LEU A 13 -13.81 -9.82 7.72
N PHE A 14 -14.39 -10.26 8.84
CA PHE A 14 -14.61 -9.39 9.98
C PHE A 14 -13.23 -8.90 10.40
N MET A 15 -12.72 -7.87 9.72
CA MET A 15 -11.75 -7.00 10.38
C MET A 15 -12.55 -6.31 11.48
N ALA A 16 -12.41 -6.83 12.69
CA ALA A 16 -12.57 -6.02 13.86
C ALA A 16 -11.56 -4.88 13.72
N ALA A 17 -11.98 -3.76 13.15
CA ALA A 17 -11.32 -2.49 13.35
C ALA A 17 -11.26 -2.31 14.87
N THR A 18 -10.13 -2.67 15.50
CA THR A 18 -9.95 -2.47 16.93
C THR A 18 -9.77 -0.98 17.13
N TRP A 19 -10.90 -0.34 17.40
CA TRP A 19 -11.04 1.03 17.86
C TRP A 19 -10.14 1.27 19.08
N LEU A 20 -8.98 1.87 18.87
CA LEU A 20 -8.34 2.64 19.91
C LEU A 20 -7.99 4.03 19.35
N TYR A 21 -9.02 4.89 19.42
CA TYR A 21 -8.92 6.35 19.54
C TYR A 21 -8.35 7.13 18.35
N ALA A 22 -9.21 7.48 17.39
CA ALA A 22 -9.37 8.82 16.79
C ALA A 22 -10.25 8.73 15.52
N ALA A 23 -11.14 9.69 15.32
CA ALA A 23 -12.09 9.78 14.21
C ALA A 23 -11.39 9.76 12.84
N GLY A 24 -11.37 8.59 12.19
CA GLY A 24 -10.91 8.39 10.82
C GLY A 24 -11.97 7.63 10.02
N PRO A 25 -11.91 7.70 8.68
CA PRO A 25 -12.93 7.14 7.81
C PRO A 25 -13.03 5.61 7.95
N VAL A 26 -14.25 5.06 7.89
CA VAL A 26 -14.45 3.63 8.13
C VAL A 26 -14.15 2.81 6.87
N ILE A 27 -13.20 1.88 6.99
CA ILE A 27 -12.83 0.94 5.92
C ILE A 27 -13.88 -0.19 5.85
N GLN A 28 -14.47 -0.38 4.68
CA GLN A 28 -15.41 -1.47 4.38
C GLN A 28 -14.69 -2.73 3.90
N SER A 29 -13.66 -2.56 3.08
CA SER A 29 -12.89 -3.68 2.55
C SER A 29 -11.49 -3.24 2.09
N ALA A 30 -10.57 -4.20 2.05
CA ALA A 30 -9.25 -4.02 1.45
C ALA A 30 -8.89 -5.27 0.65
N GLN A 31 -8.28 -5.09 -0.52
CA GLN A 31 -7.91 -6.17 -1.42
C GLN A 31 -6.53 -5.89 -2.04
N TYR A 32 -5.66 -6.88 -2.02
CA TYR A 32 -4.45 -6.89 -2.86
C TYR A 32 -4.71 -7.63 -4.18
N VAL A 33 -4.28 -7.04 -5.30
CA VAL A 33 -4.37 -7.55 -6.66
C VAL A 33 -2.95 -7.82 -7.18
N PRO A 34 -2.47 -9.09 -7.16
CA PRO A 34 -1.09 -9.42 -7.51
C PRO A 34 -0.68 -9.02 -8.94
N ASP A 35 -1.56 -9.24 -9.92
CA ASP A 35 -1.27 -8.96 -11.34
C ASP A 35 -0.92 -7.48 -11.59
N ASP A 36 -1.52 -6.59 -10.81
CA ASP A 36 -1.32 -5.14 -10.89
C ASP A 36 -0.43 -4.59 -9.77
N ASN A 37 0.03 -5.44 -8.83
CA ASN A 37 0.71 -5.05 -7.59
C ASN A 37 -0.06 -3.98 -6.80
N ARG A 38 -1.40 -4.06 -6.82
CA ARG A 38 -2.28 -2.97 -6.38
C ARG A 38 -3.02 -3.33 -5.10
N LEU A 39 -2.98 -2.44 -4.11
CA LEU A 39 -3.84 -2.46 -2.94
C LEU A 39 -5.03 -1.54 -3.18
N VAL A 40 -6.25 -2.05 -3.05
CA VAL A 40 -7.50 -1.31 -3.17
C VAL A 40 -8.18 -1.31 -1.81
N ILE A 41 -8.52 -0.13 -1.29
CA ILE A 41 -9.19 0.05 -0.01
C ILE A 41 -10.50 0.80 -0.26
N HIS A 42 -11.62 0.26 0.21
CA HIS A 42 -12.93 0.90 0.13
C HIS A 42 -13.37 1.42 1.49
N PHE A 43 -14.00 2.57 1.48
CA PHE A 43 -14.51 3.26 2.66
C PHE A 43 -16.03 3.40 2.56
N ASN A 44 -16.71 3.56 3.69
CA ASN A 44 -18.15 3.86 3.72
C ASN A 44 -18.47 5.34 3.44
N GLU A 45 -17.43 6.16 3.37
CA GLU A 45 -17.47 7.61 3.21
C GLU A 45 -16.34 8.04 2.25
N THR A 46 -16.40 9.26 1.74
CA THR A 46 -15.35 9.78 0.88
C THR A 46 -14.13 10.17 1.70
N VAL A 47 -12.94 9.80 1.23
CA VAL A 47 -11.65 10.20 1.80
C VAL A 47 -10.87 11.07 0.82
N ASN A 48 -9.96 11.88 1.35
CA ASN A 48 -9.06 12.69 0.54
C ASN A 48 -7.91 11.83 -0.03
N THR A 49 -7.98 11.47 -1.31
CA THR A 49 -6.98 10.62 -1.98
C THR A 49 -5.67 11.35 -2.27
N SER A 50 -5.62 12.67 -2.08
CA SER A 50 -4.40 13.46 -2.25
C SER A 50 -3.51 13.44 -1.00
N SER A 51 -4.06 13.06 0.14
CA SER A 51 -3.38 13.09 1.45
C SER A 51 -3.46 11.73 2.13
N VAL A 52 -2.73 10.76 1.60
CA VAL A 52 -2.64 9.39 2.13
C VAL A 52 -1.25 9.16 2.73
N LEU A 53 -1.18 8.80 4.02
CA LEU A 53 0.09 8.48 4.69
C LEU A 53 0.37 6.97 4.59
N LEU A 54 1.03 6.56 3.50
CA LEU A 54 1.34 5.15 3.24
C LEU A 54 2.18 4.49 4.35
N GLY A 55 3.04 5.24 5.03
CA GLY A 55 3.85 4.73 6.15
C GLY A 55 3.05 4.32 7.38
N ASN A 56 1.76 4.63 7.43
CA ASN A 56 0.83 4.23 8.48
C ASN A 56 0.04 2.96 8.11
N LEU A 57 0.40 2.31 6.99
CA LEU A 57 -0.19 1.05 6.55
C LEU A 57 0.78 -0.09 6.82
N SER A 58 0.25 -1.24 7.23
CA SER A 58 1.03 -2.46 7.43
C SER A 58 0.18 -3.71 7.24
N PHE A 59 0.81 -4.83 6.94
CA PHE A 59 0.17 -6.14 6.81
C PHE A 59 0.61 -7.05 7.96
N ASP A 60 -0.28 -7.95 8.32
CA ASP A 60 -0.10 -8.97 9.35
C ASP A 60 -0.78 -10.25 8.87
N ASP A 61 -0.08 -11.38 8.86
CA ASP A 61 -0.65 -12.68 8.48
C ASP A 61 -0.85 -13.63 9.67
N ASP A 62 -0.63 -13.08 10.87
CA ASP A 62 -0.75 -13.63 12.20
C ASP A 62 -0.08 -14.99 12.47
N ASN A 63 0.97 -15.33 11.70
CA ASN A 63 1.93 -16.39 12.02
C ASN A 63 3.23 -15.90 12.70
N ASN A 64 3.16 -14.79 13.46
CA ASN A 64 4.22 -14.28 14.34
C ASN A 64 3.69 -13.51 15.58
N GLY A 65 2.39 -13.64 15.88
CA GLY A 65 1.73 -12.95 17.00
C GLY A 65 0.99 -11.68 16.57
N PRO A 66 0.58 -10.80 17.50
CA PRO A 66 -0.38 -9.73 17.23
C PRO A 66 0.22 -8.45 16.59
N ASN A 67 1.51 -8.46 16.24
CA ASN A 67 2.19 -7.30 15.70
C ASN A 67 2.22 -7.37 14.17
N ALA A 68 2.26 -6.23 13.49
CA ALA A 68 2.37 -6.25 12.04
C ALA A 68 3.71 -6.85 11.56
N ASP A 69 3.65 -7.68 10.53
CA ASP A 69 4.82 -8.35 9.95
C ASP A 69 5.48 -7.51 8.84
N LEU A 70 4.67 -6.73 8.10
CA LEU A 70 5.14 -5.98 6.93
C LEU A 70 4.60 -4.55 6.92
N ALA A 71 5.43 -3.57 7.26
CA ALA A 71 5.11 -2.16 7.05
C ALA A 71 5.18 -1.77 5.56
N VAL A 72 4.21 -0.99 5.08
CA VAL A 72 4.25 -0.39 3.74
C VAL A 72 5.30 0.72 3.73
N ARG A 73 6.34 0.56 2.92
CA ARG A 73 7.50 1.47 2.85
C ARG A 73 7.42 2.46 1.70
N GLY A 74 6.48 2.23 0.78
CA GLY A 74 6.33 3.04 -0.42
C GLY A 74 5.18 2.53 -1.27
N GLY A 75 4.86 3.34 -2.28
CA GLY A 75 3.77 3.11 -3.21
C GLY A 75 3.35 4.42 -3.86
N THR A 76 2.46 4.32 -4.84
CA THR A 76 1.85 5.48 -5.49
C THR A 76 0.35 5.35 -5.44
N VAL A 77 -0.32 6.37 -4.92
CA VAL A 77 -1.79 6.45 -4.99
C VAL A 77 -2.19 6.74 -6.44
N LEU A 78 -2.90 5.80 -7.06
CA LEU A 78 -3.26 5.84 -8.48
C LEU A 78 -4.44 6.77 -8.77
N ASN A 79 -5.36 6.91 -7.82
CA ASN A 79 -6.52 7.78 -7.92
C ASN A 79 -6.36 9.07 -7.08
N ALA A 80 -5.12 9.56 -6.95
CA ALA A 80 -4.82 10.80 -6.25
C ALA A 80 -5.45 12.02 -6.96
N GLY A 81 -5.77 13.06 -6.20
CA GLY A 81 -6.23 14.35 -6.74
C GLY A 81 -7.68 14.71 -6.44
N GLY A 82 -8.35 14.03 -5.51
CA GLY A 82 -9.72 14.38 -5.15
C GLY A 82 -10.28 13.64 -3.93
N LEU A 83 -11.60 13.57 -3.88
CA LEU A 83 -12.35 12.79 -2.91
C LEU A 83 -12.85 11.51 -3.57
N SER A 84 -12.71 10.38 -2.88
CA SER A 84 -13.23 9.10 -3.36
C SER A 84 -13.58 8.20 -2.18
N ASP A 85 -14.54 7.31 -2.37
CA ASP A 85 -14.87 6.21 -1.46
C ASP A 85 -13.88 5.04 -1.57
N SER A 86 -12.83 5.19 -2.38
CA SER A 86 -11.77 4.21 -2.51
C SER A 86 -10.40 4.84 -2.64
N VAL A 87 -9.37 4.11 -2.23
CA VAL A 87 -7.96 4.46 -2.47
C VAL A 87 -7.29 3.27 -3.15
N GLU A 88 -6.69 3.52 -4.31
CA GLU A 88 -5.93 2.55 -5.07
C GLU A 88 -4.44 2.87 -4.97
N ILE A 89 -3.64 1.93 -4.49
CA ILE A 89 -2.20 2.12 -4.25
C ILE A 89 -1.45 1.09 -5.08
N ASN A 90 -0.59 1.54 -5.99
CA ASN A 90 0.42 0.68 -6.56
C ASN A 90 1.53 0.48 -5.52
N LEU A 91 1.69 -0.74 -5.02
CA LEU A 91 2.71 -1.10 -4.04
C LEU A 91 4.09 -1.30 -4.68
N LEU A 92 4.16 -1.33 -6.01
CA LEU A 92 5.41 -1.27 -6.76
C LEU A 92 5.85 0.18 -6.88
N TYR A 93 6.92 0.54 -6.18
CA TYR A 93 7.42 1.92 -6.17
C TYR A 93 8.85 2.01 -6.71
N ALA A 94 9.08 3.08 -7.47
CA ALA A 94 10.38 3.38 -8.03
C ALA A 94 11.35 3.78 -6.90
N THR A 95 12.55 3.23 -6.95
CA THR A 95 13.69 3.68 -6.17
C THR A 95 14.88 3.88 -7.09
N LEU A 96 15.88 4.61 -6.62
CA LEU A 96 17.18 4.66 -7.29
C LEU A 96 17.77 3.25 -7.30
N ILE A 97 17.85 2.63 -8.47
CA ILE A 97 18.51 1.34 -8.67
C ILE A 97 20.02 1.54 -8.73
N ASP A 98 20.45 2.60 -9.42
CA ASP A 98 21.85 2.91 -9.61
C ASP A 98 22.05 4.40 -9.91
N SER A 99 23.24 4.91 -9.67
CA SER A 99 23.63 6.25 -10.07
C SER A 99 25.07 6.30 -10.52
N PHE A 100 25.33 7.06 -11.57
CA PHE A 100 26.68 7.31 -12.04
C PHE A 100 26.90 8.80 -12.32
N ILE A 101 28.16 9.21 -12.18
CA ILE A 101 28.59 10.59 -12.43
C ILE A 101 29.08 10.67 -13.88
N GLY A 102 28.59 11.66 -14.62
CA GLY A 102 29.02 11.91 -16.00
C GLY A 102 28.87 13.36 -16.42
N SER A 103 29.09 13.61 -17.70
CA SER A 103 28.99 14.95 -18.27
C SER A 103 27.63 15.19 -18.92
N TYR A 104 26.94 16.27 -18.53
CA TYR A 104 25.67 16.71 -19.14
C TYR A 104 25.66 18.23 -19.28
N TYR A 105 25.45 18.74 -20.50
CA TYR A 105 25.45 20.18 -20.80
C TYR A 105 26.61 20.98 -20.17
N GLY A 106 27.84 20.47 -20.28
CA GLY A 106 29.04 21.14 -19.75
C GLY A 106 29.27 20.98 -18.25
N ASN A 107 28.34 20.36 -17.50
CA ASN A 107 28.58 19.93 -16.13
C ASN A 107 29.18 18.53 -16.12
N THR A 108 30.45 18.38 -15.72
CA THR A 108 31.18 17.10 -15.68
C THR A 108 30.92 16.26 -14.42
N ALA A 109 30.13 16.78 -13.48
CA ALA A 109 29.74 16.12 -12.24
C ALA A 109 28.21 15.88 -12.16
N PHE A 110 27.55 15.71 -13.29
CA PHE A 110 26.11 15.46 -13.32
C PHE A 110 25.81 14.02 -12.84
N VAL A 111 24.89 13.88 -11.88
CA VAL A 111 24.49 12.58 -11.33
C VAL A 111 23.30 12.05 -12.13
N PHE A 112 23.57 11.06 -12.98
CA PHE A 112 22.53 10.29 -13.66
C PHE A 112 21.95 9.28 -12.67
N ARG A 113 20.62 9.19 -12.63
CA ARG A 113 19.88 8.32 -11.73
C ARG A 113 19.08 7.32 -12.56
N LEU A 114 19.38 6.04 -12.39
CA LEU A 114 18.63 4.93 -12.97
C LEU A 114 17.56 4.53 -11.97
N TRP A 115 16.31 4.59 -12.39
CA TRP A 115 15.16 4.30 -11.55
C TRP A 115 14.58 2.93 -11.89
N GLY A 116 14.08 2.24 -10.88
CA GLY A 116 13.19 1.11 -11.09
C GLY A 116 12.73 0.52 -9.76
N ASN A 117 11.98 -0.58 -9.84
CA ASN A 117 11.07 -0.91 -8.76
C ASN A 117 11.66 -1.86 -7.73
N LYS A 118 11.49 -1.56 -6.44
CA LYS A 118 11.77 -2.54 -5.38
C LYS A 118 10.62 -3.53 -5.29
N VAL A 119 10.86 -4.76 -5.72
CA VAL A 119 9.90 -5.86 -5.62
C VAL A 119 9.88 -6.54 -4.24
N ASN A 120 10.83 -6.24 -3.35
CA ASN A 120 10.94 -6.91 -2.04
C ASN A 120 9.66 -6.79 -1.19
N GLN A 121 8.98 -5.63 -1.22
CA GLN A 121 7.71 -5.47 -0.50
C GLN A 121 6.63 -6.39 -1.07
N ILE A 122 6.57 -6.52 -2.41
CA ILE A 122 5.64 -7.41 -3.10
C ILE A 122 5.96 -8.86 -2.78
N MET A 123 7.22 -9.26 -2.89
CA MET A 123 7.65 -10.63 -2.57
C MET A 123 7.32 -10.97 -1.12
N SER A 124 7.62 -10.08 -0.17
CA SER A 124 7.26 -10.29 1.23
C SER A 124 5.75 -10.39 1.44
N LEU A 125 4.93 -9.54 0.80
CA LEU A 125 3.47 -9.63 0.89
C LEU A 125 2.93 -10.92 0.26
N GLU A 126 3.54 -11.39 -0.83
CA GLU A 126 3.11 -12.60 -1.51
C GLU A 126 3.56 -13.88 -0.80
N ASP A 127 4.63 -13.82 -0.01
CA ASP A 127 5.08 -14.94 0.83
C ASP A 127 4.25 -15.12 2.11
N MET A 128 3.39 -14.14 2.45
CA MET A 128 2.51 -14.17 3.63
C MET A 128 1.37 -15.20 3.51
N ASP A 129 0.90 -15.71 4.65
CA ASP A 129 -0.26 -16.59 4.71
C ASP A 129 -1.56 -15.84 4.40
N ALA A 130 -2.15 -16.14 3.24
CA ALA A 130 -3.38 -15.51 2.78
C ALA A 130 -4.61 -15.80 3.68
N SER A 131 -4.56 -16.82 4.55
CA SER A 131 -5.66 -17.18 5.44
C SER A 131 -5.79 -16.27 6.67
N GLY A 132 -4.68 -15.67 7.13
CA GLY A 132 -4.62 -14.73 8.25
C GLY A 132 -4.35 -13.28 7.82
N LEU A 133 -4.17 -13.02 6.52
CA LEU A 133 -3.72 -11.70 6.05
C LEU A 133 -4.72 -10.57 6.36
N THR A 134 -4.24 -9.59 7.12
CA THR A 134 -4.96 -8.38 7.48
C THR A 134 -4.17 -7.12 7.13
N LEU A 135 -4.90 -6.02 6.89
CA LEU A 135 -4.36 -4.68 6.68
C LEU A 135 -4.58 -3.89 7.95
N LYS A 136 -3.48 -3.50 8.60
CA LYS A 136 -3.46 -2.61 9.76
C LYS A 136 -3.25 -1.18 9.32
N VAL A 137 -4.12 -0.30 9.79
CA VAL A 137 -4.15 1.12 9.44
C VAL A 137 -4.02 1.94 10.72
N ALA A 138 -2.93 2.68 10.85
CA ALA A 138 -2.73 3.59 11.97
C ALA A 138 -3.51 4.90 11.76
N ALA A 139 -3.79 5.60 12.87
CA ALA A 139 -4.53 6.87 12.84
C ALA A 139 -3.89 7.89 11.87
N GLY A 140 -4.73 8.64 11.17
CA GLY A 140 -4.30 9.66 10.21
C GLY A 140 -3.75 9.12 8.89
N ALA A 141 -3.76 7.78 8.66
CA ALA A 141 -3.42 7.22 7.35
C ALA A 141 -4.33 7.77 6.23
N PHE A 142 -5.60 7.98 6.56
CA PHE A 142 -6.64 8.55 5.71
C PHE A 142 -7.35 9.67 6.44
N ILE A 143 -7.76 10.69 5.69
CA ILE A 143 -8.52 11.84 6.20
C ILE A 143 -9.87 11.83 5.49
N ASP A 144 -10.95 12.05 6.24
CA ASP A 144 -12.30 12.23 5.71
C ASP A 144 -12.31 13.40 4.70
N GLY A 145 -13.04 13.23 3.60
CA GLY A 145 -13.24 14.25 2.58
C GLY A 145 -14.05 15.46 3.04
N SER A 146 -14.68 15.43 4.22
CA SER A 146 -15.38 16.56 4.82
C SER A 146 -14.48 17.57 5.55
N TYR A 147 -13.19 17.22 5.76
CA TYR A 147 -12.18 18.09 6.39
C TYR A 147 -11.50 19.05 5.42
#